data_AF-A0A398CT33-F1
#
_entry.id   AF-A0A398CT33-F1
#
_cell.length_a   1.000
_cell.length_b   1.000
_cell.length_c   1.000
_cell.angle_alpha   90.00
_cell.angle_beta   90.00
_cell.angle_gamma   90.00
#
_symmetry.space_group_name_H-M   'P 1'
#
loop_
_entity.id
_entity.type
_entity.pdbx_description
1 polymer ?
#
loop_
_entity_poly.entity_id
_entity_poly.type
_entity_poly.pdbx_seq_one_letter_code
_entity_poly.pdbx_strand_id
1 'polypeptide(L)'
;MATWLFQGNPKLWDMNKDLEQHRKTAWDVRQRSLLGQMHVGDSVYLWRSEGGRTGTGGVVAHGVLTSEPRSRIGYDYPWVRLVLDDVRLTEEIGALPRTILVLDAVLAKLGVIVIARRTNYRLTSEQARTLDQLWLARRQY
;
A
#
# COMPACT_ATOMS: atom_id res chain seq x y z
N MET A 1 12.62 -9.56 5.96
CA MET A 1 11.16 -9.40 5.77
C MET A 1 10.93 -8.73 4.43
N ALA A 2 9.86 -9.08 3.72
CA ALA A 2 9.53 -8.41 2.46
C ALA A 2 8.76 -7.11 2.74
N THR A 3 8.76 -6.22 1.74
CA THR A 3 7.95 -5.01 1.76
C THR A 3 7.02 -5.01 0.56
N TRP A 4 5.76 -4.68 0.81
CA TRP A 4 4.69 -4.69 -0.17
C TRP A 4 4.08 -3.30 -0.31
N LEU A 5 3.51 -3.04 -1.48
CA LEU A 5 2.69 -1.87 -1.74
C LEU A 5 1.33 -2.35 -2.26
N PHE A 6 0.26 -2.06 -1.52
CA PHE A 6 -1.10 -2.47 -1.87
C PHE A 6 -1.90 -1.27 -2.36
N GLN A 7 -2.52 -1.40 -3.53
CA GLN A 7 -3.30 -0.33 -4.14
C GLN A 7 -4.78 -0.47 -3.82
N GLY A 8 -5.39 0.62 -3.34
CA GLY A 8 -6.83 0.80 -3.16
C GLY A 8 -7.38 1.84 -4.14
N ASN A 9 -8.64 1.65 -4.56
CA ASN A 9 -9.29 2.53 -5.52
C ASN A 9 -10.49 3.25 -4.89
N PRO A 10 -10.38 4.57 -4.63
CA PRO A 10 -11.48 5.35 -4.05
C PRO A 10 -12.79 5.35 -4.86
N LYS A 11 -12.76 4.94 -6.13
CA LYS A 11 -14.00 4.76 -6.93
C LYS A 11 -14.82 3.54 -6.51
N LEU A 12 -14.20 2.56 -5.86
CA LEU A 12 -14.85 1.32 -5.43
C LEU A 12 -15.35 1.43 -3.99
N TRP A 13 -14.65 2.18 -3.14
CA TRP A 13 -15.05 2.46 -1.74
C TRP A 13 -14.34 3.70 -1.20
N ASP A 14 -14.88 4.30 -0.12
CA ASP A 14 -14.22 5.41 0.58
C ASP A 14 -13.06 4.91 1.45
N MET A 15 -11.89 4.81 0.83
CA MET A 15 -10.66 4.36 1.48
C MET A 15 -10.23 5.28 2.62
N ASN A 16 -10.45 6.59 2.53
CA ASN A 16 -10.01 7.50 3.60
C ASN A 16 -10.82 7.27 4.87
N LYS A 17 -12.15 7.23 4.73
CA LYS A 17 -13.04 6.97 5.85
C LYS A 17 -12.76 5.61 6.50
N ASP A 18 -12.48 4.58 5.69
CA ASP A 18 -12.13 3.26 6.21
C ASP A 18 -10.83 3.29 7.01
N LEU A 19 -9.78 3.93 6.50
CA LEU A 19 -8.47 4.01 7.16
C LEU A 19 -8.49 4.89 8.41
N GLU A 20 -9.35 5.90 8.48
CA GLU A 20 -9.57 6.70 9.70
C GLU A 20 -10.14 5.85 10.83
N GLN A 21 -11.12 5.01 10.51
CA GLN A 21 -11.92 4.27 11.49
C GLN A 21 -11.30 2.91 11.85
N HIS A 22 -10.56 2.31 10.93
CA HIS A 22 -10.06 0.95 11.07
C HIS A 22 -8.55 0.89 10.88
N ARG A 23 -7.86 0.39 11.91
CA ARG A 23 -6.44 0.01 11.82
C ARG A 23 -6.24 -1.45 11.42
N LYS A 24 -7.31 -2.24 11.34
CA LYS A 24 -7.30 -3.63 10.88
C LYS A 24 -8.05 -3.70 9.58
N THR A 25 -7.43 -4.22 8.54
CA THR A 25 -8.08 -4.39 7.23
C THR A 25 -7.62 -5.68 6.56
N ALA A 26 -8.30 -6.04 5.48
CA ALA A 26 -7.99 -7.18 4.64
C ALA A 26 -7.79 -6.73 3.21
N TRP A 27 -6.90 -7.40 2.48
CA TRP A 27 -6.61 -7.07 1.10
C TRP A 27 -6.61 -8.33 0.24
N ASP A 28 -7.30 -8.26 -0.90
CA ASP A 28 -7.27 -9.32 -1.90
C ASP A 28 -5.86 -9.45 -2.49
N VAL A 29 -5.45 -10.68 -2.74
CA VAL A 29 -4.23 -11.03 -3.45
C VAL A 29 -4.61 -11.65 -4.78
N ARG A 30 -4.67 -10.81 -5.81
CA ARG A 30 -5.21 -11.20 -7.13
C ARG A 30 -4.20 -11.98 -7.98
N GLN A 31 -2.90 -11.78 -7.75
CA GLN A 31 -1.86 -12.52 -8.48
C GLN A 31 -1.48 -13.79 -7.72
N ARG A 32 -1.79 -14.95 -8.31
CA ARG A 32 -1.44 -16.26 -7.72
C ARG A 32 0.05 -16.42 -7.43
N SER A 33 0.92 -15.83 -8.25
CA SER A 33 2.37 -15.90 -8.06
C SER A 33 2.87 -15.26 -6.77
N LEU A 34 2.08 -14.39 -6.13
CA LEU A 34 2.46 -13.72 -4.89
C LEU A 34 2.06 -14.49 -3.63
N LEU A 35 1.16 -15.48 -3.72
CA LEU A 35 0.56 -16.13 -2.55
C LEU A 35 1.59 -16.81 -1.64
N GLY A 36 2.62 -17.45 -2.23
CA GLY A 36 3.69 -18.12 -1.48
C GLY A 36 4.82 -17.19 -1.01
N GLN A 37 4.69 -15.87 -1.19
CA GLN A 37 5.74 -14.90 -0.87
C GLN A 37 5.38 -13.98 0.30
N MET A 38 4.10 -13.95 0.70
CA MET A 38 3.58 -13.05 1.73
C MET A 38 3.55 -13.76 3.08
N HIS A 39 4.29 -13.22 4.05
CA HIS A 39 4.41 -13.80 5.37
C HIS A 39 4.02 -12.81 6.47
N VAL A 40 3.62 -13.35 7.62
CA VAL A 40 3.34 -12.54 8.81
C VAL A 40 4.57 -11.71 9.18
N GLY A 41 4.34 -10.43 9.46
CA GLY A 41 5.38 -9.45 9.79
C GLY A 41 6.02 -8.76 8.58
N ASP A 42 5.69 -9.15 7.34
CA ASP A 42 6.09 -8.34 6.18
C ASP A 42 5.50 -6.93 6.26
N SER A 43 6.29 -5.93 5.89
CA SER A 43 5.87 -4.52 5.87
C SER A 43 4.96 -4.26 4.67
N VAL A 44 3.95 -3.42 4.87
CA VAL A 44 2.96 -3.07 3.85
C VAL A 44 2.72 -1.57 3.87
N TYR A 45 2.92 -0.93 2.72
CA TYR A 45 2.42 0.40 2.45
C TYR A 45 1.10 0.34 1.69
N LEU A 46 0.17 1.25 1.99
CA LEU A 46 -1.07 1.40 1.24
C LEU A 46 -0.98 2.58 0.29
N TRP A 47 -1.22 2.31 -0.98
CA TRP A 47 -1.34 3.28 -2.05
C TRP A 47 -2.81 3.58 -2.33
N ARG A 48 -3.21 4.84 -2.18
CA ARG A 48 -4.50 5.34 -2.67
C ARG A 48 -4.33 5.72 -4.14
N SER A 49 -5.13 5.15 -5.04
CA SER A 49 -5.17 5.64 -6.42
C SER A 49 -5.91 6.99 -6.51
N GLU A 50 -5.73 7.73 -7.60
CA GLU A 50 -6.33 9.08 -7.73
C GLU A 50 -7.86 9.07 -7.70
N GLY A 51 -8.51 7.95 -8.05
CA GLY A 51 -9.96 7.82 -7.91
C GLY A 51 -10.79 8.84 -8.71
N GLY A 52 -10.20 9.52 -9.70
CA GLY A 52 -10.84 10.61 -10.44
C GLY A 52 -10.58 12.02 -9.87
N ARG A 53 -9.78 12.13 -8.82
CA ARG A 53 -9.26 13.39 -8.26
C ARG A 53 -7.75 13.46 -8.47
N THR A 54 -7.33 14.15 -9.53
CA THR A 54 -5.93 14.32 -9.90
C THR A 54 -5.09 14.79 -8.70
N GLY A 55 -3.91 14.20 -8.51
CA GLY A 55 -2.98 14.59 -7.45
C GLY A 55 -3.26 13.99 -6.06
N THR A 56 -4.37 13.25 -5.88
CA THR A 56 -4.68 12.62 -4.58
C THR A 56 -4.08 11.22 -4.41
N GLY A 57 -3.46 10.69 -5.45
CA GLY A 57 -2.86 9.36 -5.46
C GLY A 57 -1.49 9.35 -4.80
N GLY A 58 -1.16 8.29 -4.06
CA GLY A 58 0.09 8.18 -3.33
C GLY A 58 0.03 7.22 -2.15
N VAL A 59 1.11 7.16 -1.36
CA VAL A 59 1.17 6.35 -0.14
C VAL A 59 0.51 7.09 1.01
N VAL A 60 -0.42 6.41 1.69
CA VAL A 60 -1.27 7.00 2.73
C VAL A 60 -1.29 6.22 4.05
N ALA A 61 -0.67 5.04 4.09
CA ALA A 61 -0.55 4.28 5.33
C ALA A 61 0.62 3.30 5.27
N HIS A 62 1.06 2.90 6.45
CA HIS A 62 2.02 1.84 6.71
C HIS A 62 1.47 0.87 7.76
N GLY A 63 1.88 -0.39 7.65
CA GLY A 63 1.54 -1.45 8.58
C GLY A 63 2.27 -2.74 8.30
N VAL A 64 1.77 -3.83 8.87
CA VAL A 64 2.36 -5.16 8.74
C VAL A 64 1.31 -6.22 8.45
N LEU A 65 1.70 -7.27 7.72
CA LEU A 65 0.88 -8.46 7.54
C LEU A 65 0.72 -9.20 8.87
N THR A 66 -0.51 -9.59 9.17
CA THR A 66 -0.89 -10.38 10.35
C THR A 66 -1.44 -11.75 9.99
N SER A 67 -1.55 -12.06 8.69
CA SER A 67 -1.84 -13.39 8.21
C SER A 67 -1.13 -13.67 6.89
N GLU A 68 -0.84 -14.95 6.66
CA GLU A 68 -0.58 -15.46 5.32
C GLU A 68 -1.85 -15.38 4.46
N PRO A 69 -1.74 -15.45 3.12
CA PRO A 69 -2.90 -15.48 2.24
C PRO A 69 -3.80 -16.68 2.51
N ARG A 70 -5.11 -16.45 2.60
CA ARG A 70 -6.12 -17.50 2.83
C ARG A 70 -7.22 -17.41 1.80
N SER A 71 -7.67 -18.56 1.33
CA SER A 71 -8.85 -18.70 0.48
C SER A 71 -10.04 -19.15 1.31
N ARG A 72 -11.25 -18.83 0.87
CA ARG A 72 -12.50 -19.36 1.42
C ARG A 72 -13.48 -19.64 0.30
N ILE A 73 -14.24 -20.71 0.45
CA ILE A 73 -15.33 -21.06 -0.46
C ILE A 73 -16.30 -19.86 -0.55
N GLY A 74 -16.64 -19.45 -1.78
CA GLY A 74 -17.52 -18.31 -2.05
C GLY A 74 -16.82 -16.94 -2.19
N TYR A 75 -15.48 -16.90 -2.12
CA TYR A 75 -14.68 -15.69 -2.39
C TYR A 75 -13.81 -15.89 -3.63
N ASP A 76 -13.79 -14.90 -4.51
CA ASP A 76 -13.09 -14.99 -5.80
C ASP A 76 -11.56 -15.01 -5.66
N TYR A 77 -11.04 -14.38 -4.61
CA TYR A 77 -9.60 -14.21 -4.40
C TYR A 77 -9.19 -14.59 -2.98
N PRO A 78 -7.98 -15.14 -2.80
CA PRO A 78 -7.36 -15.21 -1.49
C PRO A 78 -7.12 -13.79 -0.93
N TRP A 79 -7.11 -13.65 0.39
CA TRP A 79 -6.83 -12.38 1.04
C TRP A 79 -5.82 -12.53 2.17
N VAL A 80 -5.19 -11.41 2.51
CA VAL A 80 -4.34 -11.25 3.70
C VAL A 80 -4.98 -10.27 4.66
N ARG A 81 -4.62 -10.36 5.93
CA ARG A 81 -4.95 -9.36 6.95
C ARG A 81 -3.73 -8.53 7.28
N LEU A 82 -3.95 -7.25 7.56
CA LEU A 82 -2.92 -6.33 8.00
C LEU A 82 -3.40 -5.47 9.18
N VAL A 83 -2.43 -5.06 9.99
CA VAL A 83 -2.60 -4.03 11.02
C VAL A 83 -1.79 -2.83 10.61
N LEU A 84 -2.43 -1.67 10.59
CA LEU A 84 -1.83 -0.37 10.28
C LEU A 84 -1.31 0.26 11.57
N ASP A 85 -0.05 0.69 11.53
CA ASP A 85 0.60 1.40 12.63
C ASP A 85 0.70 2.92 12.38
N ASP A 86 0.58 3.35 11.12
CA ASP A 86 0.70 4.74 10.73
C ASP A 86 -0.24 5.03 9.54
N VAL A 87 -1.09 6.05 9.67
CA VAL A 87 -2.07 6.45 8.64
C VAL A 87 -1.98 7.96 8.45
N ARG A 88 -1.69 8.38 7.22
CA ARG A 88 -1.51 9.77 6.81
C ARG A 88 -2.26 10.01 5.51
N LEU A 89 -3.43 10.63 5.61
CA LEU A 89 -4.37 10.73 4.48
C LEU A 89 -4.14 11.94 3.58
N THR A 90 -3.41 12.95 4.06
CA THR A 90 -3.12 14.18 3.32
C THR A 90 -1.62 14.49 3.35
N GLU A 91 -1.15 15.27 2.37
CA GLU A 91 0.27 15.63 2.29
C GLU A 91 0.70 16.44 3.52
N GLU A 92 -0.19 17.29 4.03
CA GLU A 92 0.05 18.14 5.18
C GLU A 92 0.38 17.32 6.43
N ILE A 93 -0.18 16.12 6.59
CA ILE A 93 0.11 15.21 7.71
C ILE A 93 1.14 14.14 7.34
N GLY A 94 1.85 14.30 6.23
CA GLY A 94 2.98 13.47 5.85
C GLY A 94 2.68 12.29 4.94
N ALA A 95 1.54 12.27 4.24
CA ALA A 95 1.33 11.36 3.11
C ALA A 95 2.39 11.59 2.03
N LEU A 96 2.60 10.60 1.15
CA LEU A 96 3.53 10.71 0.02
C LEU A 96 2.76 10.72 -1.29
N PRO A 97 2.45 11.90 -1.85
CA PRO A 97 1.82 12.00 -3.15
C PRO A 97 2.68 11.37 -4.25
N ARG A 98 2.01 10.81 -5.27
CA ARG A 98 2.66 10.31 -6.48
C ARG A 98 3.55 11.37 -7.11
N THR A 99 3.12 12.63 -7.12
CA THR A 99 3.86 13.78 -7.68
C THR A 99 5.23 13.99 -7.03
N ILE A 100 5.38 13.60 -5.76
CA ILE A 100 6.66 13.62 -5.05
C ILE A 100 7.47 12.35 -5.35
N LEU A 101 6.82 11.18 -5.31
CA LEU A 101 7.47 9.89 -5.51
C LEU A 101 8.10 9.73 -6.91
N VAL A 102 7.52 10.37 -7.93
CA VAL A 102 8.06 10.32 -9.31
C VAL A 102 9.34 11.14 -9.50
N LEU A 103 9.70 12.01 -8.56
CA LEU A 103 10.94 12.81 -8.62
C LEU A 103 12.17 12.01 -8.18
N ASP A 104 11.97 10.94 -7.42
CA ASP A 104 13.04 10.04 -6.98
C ASP A 104 13.26 8.93 -8.02
N ALA A 105 14.51 8.74 -8.46
CA ALA A 105 14.85 7.80 -9.54
C ALA A 105 14.57 6.32 -9.20
N VAL A 106 14.53 5.97 -7.91
CA VAL A 106 14.20 4.63 -7.42
C VAL A 106 12.69 4.48 -7.32
N LEU A 107 12.01 5.44 -6.69
CA LEU A 107 10.57 5.37 -6.42
C LEU A 107 9.71 5.63 -7.67
N ALA A 108 10.21 6.36 -8.66
CA ALA A 108 9.55 6.51 -9.96
C ALA A 108 9.30 5.15 -10.66
N LYS A 109 10.07 4.12 -10.31
CA LYS A 109 9.99 2.76 -10.86
C LYS A 109 9.06 1.83 -10.05
N LEU A 110 8.35 2.34 -9.04
CA LEU A 110 7.40 1.55 -8.28
C LEU A 110 6.36 0.91 -9.22
N GLY A 111 6.05 -0.37 -8.99
CA GLY A 111 5.14 -1.11 -9.86
C GLY A 111 3.75 -0.48 -9.99
N VAL A 112 3.27 0.20 -8.95
CA VAL A 112 1.99 0.94 -9.00
C VAL A 112 2.02 2.17 -9.90
N ILE A 113 3.20 2.76 -10.11
CA ILE A 113 3.40 3.92 -11.01
C ILE A 113 3.54 3.42 -12.46
N VAL A 114 4.30 2.35 -12.67
CA VAL A 114 4.60 1.82 -14.02
C VAL A 114 3.44 0.97 -14.58
N ILE A 115 2.83 0.13 -13.75
CA ILE A 115 1.75 -0.79 -14.13
C ILE A 115 0.62 -0.69 -13.09
N ALA A 116 -0.12 0.42 -13.11
CA ALA A 116 -1.18 0.76 -12.14
C ALA A 116 -2.42 -0.16 -12.13
N ARG A 117 -2.42 -1.26 -12.90
CA ARG A 117 -3.57 -2.17 -13.04
C ARG A 117 -3.61 -3.31 -12.01
N ARG A 118 -2.60 -3.43 -11.15
CA ARG A 118 -2.50 -4.49 -10.13
C ARG A 118 -2.83 -3.94 -8.74
N THR A 119 -3.20 -4.82 -7.83
CA THR A 119 -3.58 -4.47 -6.45
C THR A 119 -2.45 -4.70 -5.45
N ASN A 120 -1.44 -5.51 -5.78
CA ASN A 120 -0.35 -5.88 -4.88
C ASN A 120 0.97 -5.84 -5.64
N TYR A 121 1.99 -5.23 -5.04
CA TYR A 121 3.31 -5.07 -5.62
C TYR A 121 4.36 -5.42 -4.59
N ARG A 122 5.29 -6.31 -4.94
CA ARG A 122 6.49 -6.56 -4.14
C ARG A 122 7.50 -5.46 -4.45
N LEU A 123 8.08 -4.85 -3.41
CA LEU A 123 9.15 -3.88 -3.58
C LEU A 123 10.50 -4.58 -3.63
N THR A 124 11.44 -4.02 -4.40
CA THR A 124 12.85 -4.38 -4.28
C THR A 124 13.40 -3.86 -2.95
N SER A 125 14.52 -4.41 -2.47
CA SER A 125 15.16 -3.93 -1.25
C SER A 125 15.57 -2.45 -1.33
N GLU A 126 15.93 -1.97 -2.52
CA GLU A 126 16.24 -0.56 -2.75
C GLU A 126 14.99 0.32 -2.66
N GLN A 127 13.90 -0.06 -3.34
CA GLN A 127 12.62 0.66 -3.27
C GLN A 127 12.06 0.70 -1.85
N ALA A 128 12.12 -0.44 -1.14
CA ALA A 128 11.66 -0.53 0.24
C ALA A 128 12.44 0.41 1.15
N ARG A 129 13.78 0.42 1.05
CA ARG A 129 14.64 1.30 1.84
C ARG A 129 14.36 2.78 1.56
N THR A 130 14.32 3.17 0.29
CA THR A 130 14.09 4.57 -0.09
C THR A 130 12.70 5.04 0.32
N LEU A 131 11.68 4.19 0.16
CA LEU A 131 10.31 4.53 0.56
C LEU A 131 10.20 4.67 2.09
N ASP A 132 10.84 3.77 2.85
CA ASP A 132 10.84 3.82 4.31
C ASP A 132 11.54 5.08 4.85
N GLN A 133 12.72 5.40 4.31
CA GLN A 133 13.43 6.63 4.67
C GLN A 133 12.58 7.88 4.41
N LEU A 134 11.92 7.94 3.25
CA LEU A 134 11.07 9.08 2.90
C LEU A 134 9.81 9.13 3.78
N TRP A 135 9.20 7.99 4.09
CA TRP A 135 8.03 7.90 4.97
C TRP A 135 8.38 8.37 6.39
N LEU A 136 9.52 7.93 6.94
CA LEU A 136 9.97 8.36 8.26
C LEU A 136 10.32 9.85 8.29
N ALA A 137 11.00 10.37 7.26
CA ALA A 137 11.37 11.78 7.18
C ALA A 137 10.17 12.74 7.12
N ARG A 138 9.02 12.27 6.61
CA ARG A 138 7.78 13.06 6.54
C ARG A 138 6.85 12.92 7.76
N ARG A 139 7.25 12.17 8.79
CA ARG A 139 6.45 12.02 10.00
C ARG A 139 6.39 13.35 10.76
N GLN A 140 5.21 13.93 10.88
CA GLN A 140 4.99 15.09 11.75
C GLN A 140 4.75 14.62 13.19
N TYR A 141 5.34 15.34 14.15
CA TYR A 141 5.19 15.12 15.59
C TYR A 141 4.12 16.05 16.17
#